data_AF-A0A7I8CUV7-F1
#
_entry.id   AF-A0A7I8CUV7-F1
#
_cell.length_a   1.000
_cell.length_b   1.000
_cell.length_c   1.000
_cell.angle_alpha   90.00
_cell.angle_beta   90.00
_cell.angle_gamma   90.00
#
_symmetry.space_group_name_H-M   'P 1'
#
loop_
_entity.id
_entity.type
_entity.pdbx_description
1 polymer ?
#
loop_
_entity_poly.entity_id
_entity_poly.type
_entity_poly.pdbx_seq_one_letter_code
_entity_poly.pdbx_strand_id
1 'polypeptide(L)'
;MTPITLYHDGCSICVAVVESMDTLIDKTRFALRVVNLSERRDAVAEAEALHVSRLPSLVFGGQVIEIDPHAPISEFREPEWHVGPSPESL
;
A
#
# COMPACT_ATOMS: atom_id res chain seq x y z
N MET A 1 0.16 15.90 -17.54
CA MET A 1 0.53 15.17 -16.31
C MET A 1 -0.48 14.07 -16.09
N THR A 2 -0.02 12.86 -15.78
CA THR A 2 -0.92 11.71 -15.56
C THR A 2 -1.47 11.77 -14.13
N PRO A 3 -2.80 11.68 -13.92
CA PRO A 3 -3.37 11.76 -12.58
C PRO A 3 -3.02 10.51 -11.76
N ILE A 4 -2.72 10.73 -10.48
CA ILE A 4 -2.55 9.68 -9.49
C ILE A 4 -3.15 10.16 -8.18
N THR A 5 -4.02 9.35 -7.57
CA THR A 5 -4.73 9.76 -6.34
C THR A 5 -4.40 8.81 -5.20
N LEU A 6 -3.90 9.35 -4.09
CA LEU A 6 -3.67 8.62 -2.84
C LEU A 6 -4.83 8.90 -1.89
N TYR A 7 -5.65 7.89 -1.63
CA TYR A 7 -6.71 7.92 -0.62
C TYR A 7 -6.19 7.39 0.71
N HIS A 8 -6.48 8.09 1.81
CA HIS A 8 -6.15 7.68 3.18
C HIS A 8 -7.18 8.22 4.20
N ASP A 9 -7.02 7.91 5.48
CA ASP A 9 -7.91 8.37 6.57
C ASP A 9 -7.21 9.24 7.63
N GLY A 10 -5.89 9.38 7.53
CA GLY A 10 -5.07 10.19 8.44
C GLY A 10 -4.40 9.38 9.56
N CYS A 11 -4.49 8.06 9.50
CA CYS A 11 -3.80 7.16 10.40
C CYS A 11 -2.26 7.35 10.40
N SER A 12 -1.56 6.91 11.45
CA SER A 12 -0.10 7.09 11.56
C SER A 12 0.68 6.46 10.40
N ILE A 13 0.28 5.27 9.96
CA ILE A 13 0.89 4.63 8.78
C ILE A 13 0.57 5.37 7.49
N CYS A 14 -0.62 5.96 7.38
CA CYS A 14 -1.05 6.74 6.24
C CYS A 14 -0.17 7.97 6.03
N VAL A 15 0.22 8.66 7.11
CA VAL A 15 1.11 9.83 7.04
C VAL A 15 2.48 9.44 6.46
N ALA A 16 3.06 8.34 6.94
CA ALA A 16 4.34 7.84 6.41
C ALA A 16 4.26 7.47 4.92
N VAL A 17 3.13 6.89 4.49
CA VAL A 17 2.88 6.59 3.07
C VAL A 17 2.75 7.88 2.25
N VAL A 18 2.04 8.89 2.74
CA VAL A 18 1.91 10.20 2.06
C VAL A 18 3.28 10.84 1.86
N GLU A 19 4.10 10.94 2.92
CA GLU A 19 5.44 11.53 2.84
C GLU A 19 6.35 10.79 1.85
N SER A 20 6.29 9.46 1.86
CA SER A 20 7.05 8.62 0.93
C SER A 20 6.62 8.84 -0.52
N MET A 21 5.31 8.84 -0.79
CA MET A 21 4.79 9.04 -2.14
C MET A 21 5.06 10.46 -2.65
N ASP A 22 4.94 11.47 -1.80
CA ASP A 22 5.22 12.87 -2.16
C ASP A 22 6.68 13.09 -2.58
N THR A 23 7.59 12.30 -1.98
CA THR A 23 9.03 12.33 -2.29
C THR A 23 9.38 11.54 -3.55
N LEU A 24 8.78 10.35 -3.73
CA LEU A 24 9.14 9.41 -4.80
C LEU A 24 8.50 9.74 -6.15
N ILE A 25 7.31 10.35 -6.15
CA ILE A 25 6.57 10.61 -7.39
C ILE A 25 7.18 11.82 -8.10
N ASP A 26 7.60 11.62 -9.35
CA ASP A 26 8.03 12.70 -10.24
C ASP A 26 6.84 13.61 -10.58
N LYS A 27 6.75 14.73 -9.85
CA LYS A 27 5.69 15.74 -9.98
C LYS A 27 5.73 16.48 -11.32
N THR A 28 6.77 16.32 -12.15
CA THR A 28 6.78 16.86 -13.52
C THR A 28 5.97 15.96 -14.47
N ARG A 29 5.85 14.67 -14.15
CA ARG A 29 5.14 13.67 -14.95
C ARG A 29 3.75 13.36 -14.43
N PHE A 30 3.60 13.32 -13.11
CA PHE A 30 2.38 12.89 -12.44
C PHE A 30 1.75 14.01 -11.62
N ALA A 31 0.44 14.08 -11.61
CA ALA A 31 -0.33 14.97 -10.76
C ALA A 31 -0.82 14.18 -9.55
N LEU A 32 0.00 14.16 -8.48
CA LEU A 32 -0.37 13.53 -7.21
C LEU A 32 -1.44 14.35 -6.51
N ARG A 33 -2.61 13.73 -6.29
CA ARG A 33 -3.67 14.23 -5.43
C ARG A 33 -3.70 13.37 -4.17
N VAL A 34 -3.61 14.00 -3.00
CA VAL A 34 -3.75 13.32 -1.70
C VAL A 34 -5.14 13.64 -1.14
N VAL A 35 -5.89 12.62 -0.73
CA VAL A 35 -7.26 12.75 -0.25
C VAL A 35 -7.39 12.05 1.10
N ASN A 36 -7.64 12.83 2.15
CA ASN A 36 -8.05 12.33 3.46
C ASN A 36 -9.57 12.13 3.49
N LEU A 37 -10.05 10.89 3.44
CA LEU A 37 -11.47 10.55 3.46
C LEU A 37 -12.15 10.79 4.82
N SER A 38 -11.38 10.91 5.91
CA SER A 38 -11.91 11.33 7.22
C SER A 38 -12.34 12.80 7.22
N GLU A 39 -11.68 13.63 6.40
CA GLU A 39 -11.93 15.07 6.27
C GLU A 39 -12.81 15.42 5.06
N ARG A 40 -12.66 14.65 3.96
CA ARG A 40 -13.34 14.84 2.67
C ARG A 40 -14.32 13.71 2.42
N ARG A 41 -15.37 13.63 3.24
CA ARG A 41 -16.39 12.57 3.12
C ARG A 41 -17.14 12.59 1.79
N ASP A 42 -17.18 13.75 1.12
CA ASP A 42 -17.71 13.91 -0.25
C ASP A 42 -16.93 13.09 -1.29
N ALA A 43 -15.64 12.83 -1.05
CA ALA A 43 -14.79 12.05 -1.95
C ALA A 43 -14.90 10.53 -1.75
N VAL A 44 -15.69 10.03 -0.79
CA VAL A 44 -15.88 8.59 -0.59
C VAL A 44 -16.55 7.95 -1.80
N ALA A 45 -17.60 8.58 -2.34
CA ALA A 45 -18.29 8.07 -3.53
C ALA A 45 -17.36 8.03 -4.77
N GLU A 46 -16.42 8.96 -4.88
CA GLU A 46 -15.38 8.95 -5.91
C GLU A 46 -14.44 7.75 -5.74
N ALA A 47 -13.97 7.51 -4.51
CA ALA A 47 -13.10 6.39 -4.19
C ALA A 47 -13.78 5.03 -4.44
N GLU A 48 -15.04 4.89 -4.03
CA GLU A 48 -15.85 3.68 -4.27
C GLU A 48 -16.08 3.42 -5.76
N ALA A 49 -16.38 4.45 -6.55
CA ALA A 49 -16.53 4.34 -8.00
C ALA A 49 -15.23 3.90 -8.70
N LEU A 50 -14.08 4.18 -8.08
CA LEU A 50 -12.76 3.72 -8.51
C LEU A 50 -12.39 2.35 -7.91
N HIS A 51 -13.31 1.68 -7.22
CA HIS A 51 -13.14 0.37 -6.56
C HIS A 51 -12.13 0.38 -5.40
N VAL A 52 -11.94 1.53 -4.74
CA VAL A 52 -11.13 1.60 -3.52
C VAL A 52 -11.89 0.95 -2.37
N SER A 53 -11.40 -0.20 -1.90
CA SER A 53 -12.00 -0.96 -0.78
C SER A 53 -11.28 -0.78 0.54
N ARG A 54 -9.99 -0.42 0.53
CA ARG A 54 -9.12 -0.35 1.72
C ARG A 54 -8.21 0.87 1.65
N LEU A 55 -7.73 1.32 2.80
CA LEU A 55 -6.84 2.48 2.92
C LEU A 55 -5.55 2.08 3.65
N PRO A 56 -4.41 2.75 3.34
CA PRO A 56 -4.23 3.69 2.23
C PRO A 56 -4.22 2.99 0.86
N SER A 57 -4.69 3.68 -0.18
CA SER A 57 -4.74 3.16 -1.55
C SER A 57 -4.33 4.21 -2.58
N LEU A 58 -3.51 3.80 -3.55
CA LEU A 58 -3.08 4.63 -4.67
C LEU A 58 -3.84 4.22 -5.93
N VAL A 59 -4.47 5.18 -6.60
CA VAL A 59 -5.18 4.97 -7.86
C VAL A 59 -4.38 5.55 -9.00
N PHE A 60 -3.99 4.71 -9.96
CA PHE A 60 -3.22 5.07 -11.14
C PHE A 60 -3.72 4.31 -12.37
N GLY A 61 -4.04 5.02 -13.45
CA GLY A 61 -4.49 4.37 -14.69
C GLY A 61 -5.76 3.52 -14.53
N GLY A 62 -6.63 3.85 -13.57
CA GLY A 62 -7.82 3.07 -13.23
C GLY A 62 -7.55 1.82 -12.39
N GLN A 63 -6.29 1.56 -12.03
CA GLN A 63 -5.91 0.48 -11.12
C GLN A 63 -5.82 1.00 -9.69
N VAL A 64 -6.34 0.21 -8.75
CA VAL A 64 -6.16 0.41 -7.30
C VAL A 64 -4.96 -0.40 -6.85
N ILE A 65 -4.03 0.27 -6.17
CA ILE A 65 -2.88 -0.33 -5.50
C ILE A 65 -3.09 -0.12 -4.01
N GLU A 66 -3.52 -1.17 -3.32
CA GLU A 66 -3.66 -1.16 -1.86
C GLU A 66 -2.26 -1.18 -1.22
N ILE A 67 -2.03 -0.27 -0.26
CA ILE A 67 -0.77 -0.16 0.48
C ILE A 67 -1.03 -0.71 1.90
N ASP A 68 -1.10 -2.04 1.98
CA ASP A 68 -1.30 -2.83 3.21
C ASP A 68 -0.22 -3.94 3.22
N PRO A 69 0.36 -4.34 4.38
CA PRO A 69 1.10 -5.60 4.48
C PRO A 69 0.23 -6.78 4.03
N HIS A 70 0.48 -7.28 2.81
CA HIS A 70 -0.27 -8.39 2.22
C HIS A 70 0.25 -9.77 2.66
N ALA A 71 1.57 -9.93 2.76
CA ALA A 71 2.22 -11.17 3.17
C ALA A 71 3.56 -10.89 3.88
N PRO A 72 3.95 -11.69 4.88
CA PRO A 72 5.25 -11.55 5.51
C PRO A 72 6.36 -12.08 4.58
N ILE A 73 7.50 -11.39 4.52
CA ILE A 73 8.64 -11.80 3.68
C ILE A 73 9.15 -13.23 3.99
N SER A 74 8.86 -13.74 5.20
CA SER A 74 9.21 -15.10 5.61
C SER A 74 8.54 -16.18 4.76
N GLU A 75 7.38 -15.90 4.18
CA GLU A 75 6.67 -16.84 3.28
C GLU A 75 7.51 -17.17 2.03
N PHE A 76 8.39 -16.26 1.62
CA PHE A 76 9.25 -16.40 0.44
C PHE A 76 10.68 -16.83 0.77
N ARG A 77 10.95 -17.22 2.02
CA ARG A 77 12.22 -17.83 2.42
C ARG A 77 12.10 -19.34 2.23
N GLU A 78 13.16 -19.98 1.74
CA GLU A 78 13.23 -21.45 1.75
C GLU A 78 13.08 -21.93 3.21
N PRO A 79 12.36 -23.05 3.45
CA PRO A 79 12.26 -23.60 4.79
C PRO A 79 13.67 -23.93 5.30
N GLU A 80 14.05 -23.42 6.47
CA GLU A 80 15.21 -23.92 7.19
C GLU A 80 14.96 -25.39 7.52
N TRP A 81 15.48 -26.29 6.69
CA TRP A 81 15.48 -27.71 6.99
C TRP A 81 16.43 -27.95 8.17
N HIS A 82 15.87 -27.95 9.38
CA HIS A 82 16.59 -28.45 10.55
C HIS A 82 16.77 -29.97 10.40
N VAL A 83 17.96 -30.40 9.96
CA VAL A 83 18.43 -31.77 10.16
C VAL A 83 18.55 -31.97 11.67
N GLY A 84 17.59 -32.66 12.27
CA GLY A 84 17.75 -33.23 13.61
C GLY A 84 18.91 -34.24 13.62
N PRO A 85 19.57 -34.48 14.77
CA PRO A 85 20.70 -35.38 14.83
C PRO A 85 20.31 -36.78 14.31
N SER A 86 21.19 -37.36 13.48
CA SER A 86 21.02 -38.71 12.92
C SER A 86 20.75 -39.74 14.03
N PRO A 87 19.80 -40.67 13.85
CA PRO A 87 19.46 -41.69 14.84
C PRO A 87 20.58 -42.72 15.11
N GLU A 88 21.74 -42.61 14.47
CA GLU A 88 22.89 -43.51 14.67
C GLU A 88 23.71 -43.21 15.93
N SER A 89 23.25 -42.32 16.81
CA SER A 89 23.87 -42.06 18.12
C SER A 89 23.02 -42.64 19.26
N LEU A 90 22.85 -43.97 19.28
CA LEU A 90 22.37 -44.74 20.43
C LEU A 90 23.20 -46.00 20.62
#